data_AF-A0A5U7IZ37-F1
#
_entry.id   AF-A0A5U7IZ37-F1
#
_cell.length_a   1.000
_cell.length_b   1.000
_cell.length_c   1.000
_cell.angle_alpha   90.00
_cell.angle_beta   90.00
_cell.angle_gamma   90.00
#
_symmetry.space_group_name_H-M   'P 1'
#
loop_
_entity.id
_entity.type
_entity.pdbx_description
1 polymer ?
#
loop_
_entity_poly.entity_id
_entity_poly.type
_entity_poly.pdbx_seq_one_letter_code
_entity_poly.pdbx_strand_id
1 'polypeptide(L)'
;MSETIDKALDAVKSVTTEPVVKAVNQRLSNPFFLCFISSWVLCNWDRVLLLLFSFSLDIEQRIEKIKALPSNSVFFGISIPHTHTFWYPFVASIIFVVGTPFISYVVDVIQNGVLTKKSTNDSKRKQSALDLKIEEINKNVEYEYADAKARLNAEKANKAIEYDTSDLEEKYNSAQVKLRDVNVLIKEKEIEAQAVASSYHNAMNSMSKIRKELDSKEKELMDLNAKIIANQNKLDSINQGISKNTLPFARPTLGSNGFQGLGLSSANSTLSGKNLAKLNWGQGINWPNLNSASLQTVSDIASGLNSVSHNSNDEKNNK
;
A
#
# COMPACT_ATOMS: atom_id res chain seq x y z
N MET A 1 -55.38 76.79 -7.31
CA MET A 1 -56.29 77.08 -6.19
C MET A 1 -55.96 76.25 -4.95
N SER A 2 -55.60 74.96 -5.07
CA SER A 2 -55.07 74.15 -3.95
C SER A 2 -53.78 74.76 -3.36
N GLU A 3 -52.82 75.11 -4.21
CA GLU A 3 -51.50 75.59 -3.80
C GLU A 3 -51.51 76.88 -2.96
N THR A 4 -52.51 77.75 -3.18
CA THR A 4 -52.74 78.97 -2.39
C THR A 4 -53.39 78.69 -1.04
N ILE A 5 -54.23 77.65 -0.95
CA ILE A 5 -54.84 77.20 0.31
C ILE A 5 -53.78 76.49 1.16
N ASP A 6 -52.93 75.67 0.55
CA ASP A 6 -51.83 74.98 1.24
C ASP A 6 -50.80 75.99 1.79
N LYS A 7 -50.44 77.02 1.01
CA LYS A 7 -49.59 78.13 1.51
C LYS A 7 -50.24 78.93 2.63
N ALA A 8 -51.53 79.20 2.55
CA ALA A 8 -52.25 79.91 3.61
C ALA A 8 -52.36 79.06 4.89
N LEU A 9 -52.58 77.75 4.73
CA LEU A 9 -52.62 76.79 5.83
C LEU A 9 -51.24 76.66 6.50
N ASP A 10 -50.16 76.58 5.72
CA ASP A 10 -48.78 76.53 6.22
C ASP A 10 -48.36 77.86 6.86
N ALA A 11 -48.81 79.00 6.33
CA ALA A 11 -48.61 80.31 6.96
C ALA A 11 -49.36 80.41 8.31
N VAL A 12 -50.61 79.94 8.37
CA VAL A 12 -51.37 79.90 9.63
C VAL A 12 -50.73 78.92 10.62
N LYS A 13 -50.29 77.75 10.15
CA LYS A 13 -49.63 76.71 10.96
C LYS A 13 -48.30 77.22 11.53
N SER A 14 -47.47 77.89 10.73
CA SER A 14 -46.19 78.46 11.16
C SER A 14 -46.36 79.66 12.11
N VAL A 15 -47.42 80.46 11.96
CA VAL A 15 -47.68 81.61 12.83
C VAL A 15 -48.39 81.21 14.14
N THR A 16 -49.25 80.19 14.14
CA THR A 16 -50.08 79.85 15.31
C THR A 16 -49.66 78.55 16.00
N THR A 17 -49.41 77.47 15.25
CA THR A 17 -49.19 76.15 15.86
C THR A 17 -47.74 75.92 16.22
N GLU A 18 -46.77 76.35 15.39
CA GLU A 18 -45.35 76.13 15.70
C GLU A 18 -44.86 76.84 16.96
N PRO A 19 -45.22 78.11 17.24
CA PRO A 19 -44.79 78.79 18.46
C PRO A 19 -45.40 78.16 19.70
N VAL A 20 -46.66 77.72 19.60
CA VAL A 20 -47.36 77.03 20.69
C VAL A 20 -46.74 75.66 20.96
N VAL A 21 -46.48 74.87 19.92
CA VAL A 21 -45.82 73.57 20.05
C VAL A 21 -44.40 73.72 20.59
N LYS A 22 -43.63 74.73 20.14
CA LYS A 22 -42.29 75.01 20.67
C LYS A 22 -42.33 75.44 22.14
N ALA A 23 -43.27 76.31 22.52
CA ALA A 23 -43.44 76.74 23.91
C ALA A 23 -43.90 75.59 24.84
N VAL A 24 -44.82 74.74 24.36
CA VAL A 24 -45.27 73.55 25.06
C VAL A 24 -44.13 72.54 25.20
N ASN A 25 -43.39 72.27 24.12
CA ASN A 25 -42.25 71.36 24.14
C ASN A 25 -41.12 71.85 25.06
N GLN A 26 -40.84 73.16 25.06
CA GLN A 26 -39.86 73.75 25.98
C GLN A 26 -40.26 73.62 27.45
N ARG A 27 -41.56 73.72 27.77
CA ARG A 27 -42.08 73.56 29.14
C ARG A 27 -42.20 72.09 29.55
N LEU A 28 -42.61 71.21 28.64
CA LEU A 28 -42.68 69.76 28.86
C LEU A 28 -41.31 69.08 28.86
N SER A 29 -40.30 69.70 28.24
CA SER A 29 -38.90 69.26 28.35
C SER A 29 -38.34 69.40 29.76
N ASN A 30 -38.99 70.16 30.64
CA ASN A 30 -38.64 70.17 32.05
C ASN A 30 -39.31 68.96 32.75
N PRO A 31 -38.52 68.00 33.27
CA PRO A 31 -39.04 66.78 33.88
C PRO A 31 -39.98 67.06 35.04
N PHE A 32 -39.80 68.18 35.75
CA PHE A 32 -40.69 68.58 36.84
C PHE A 32 -42.11 68.86 36.37
N PHE A 33 -42.29 69.54 35.23
CA PHE A 33 -43.63 69.85 34.73
C PHE A 33 -44.36 68.58 34.29
N LEU A 34 -43.66 67.65 33.64
CA LEU A 34 -44.27 66.38 33.23
C LEU A 34 -44.63 65.50 34.42
N CYS A 35 -43.74 65.40 35.41
CA CYS A 35 -44.02 64.71 36.68
C CYS A 35 -45.16 65.40 37.45
N PHE A 36 -45.25 66.72 37.43
CA PHE A 36 -46.32 67.48 38.08
C PHE A 36 -47.68 67.26 37.43
N ILE A 37 -47.77 67.35 36.10
CA ILE A 37 -49.01 67.06 35.37
C ILE A 37 -49.43 65.61 35.60
N SER A 38 -48.49 64.66 35.50
CA SER A 38 -48.77 63.23 35.73
C SER A 38 -49.23 62.98 37.16
N SER A 39 -48.55 63.57 38.15
CA SER A 39 -48.93 63.47 39.55
C SER A 39 -50.26 64.16 39.84
N TRP A 40 -50.57 65.25 39.15
CA TRP A 40 -51.84 65.95 39.28
C TRP A 40 -53.00 65.09 38.81
N VAL A 41 -52.85 64.46 37.64
CA VAL A 41 -53.82 63.51 37.10
C VAL A 41 -53.97 62.30 38.02
N LEU A 42 -52.88 61.75 38.56
CA LEU A 42 -52.92 60.61 39.49
C LEU A 42 -53.60 60.96 40.83
N CYS A 43 -53.25 62.08 41.45
CA CYS A 43 -53.82 62.50 42.72
C CYS A 43 -55.28 62.98 42.60
N ASN A 44 -55.67 63.50 41.44
CA ASN A 44 -57.03 63.97 41.16
C ASN A 44 -57.77 63.05 40.18
N TRP A 45 -57.42 61.75 40.14
CA TRP A 45 -57.94 60.81 39.15
C TRP A 45 -59.48 60.75 39.15
N ASP A 46 -60.12 60.81 40.32
CA ASP A 46 -61.57 60.82 40.46
C ASP A 46 -62.21 62.03 39.75
N ARG A 47 -61.64 63.23 39.91
CA ARG A 47 -62.10 64.45 39.22
C ARG A 47 -61.86 64.39 37.72
N VAL A 48 -60.73 63.82 37.30
CA VAL A 48 -60.39 63.63 35.88
C VAL A 48 -61.35 62.61 35.24
N LEU A 49 -61.66 61.51 35.92
CA LEU A 49 -62.59 60.51 35.41
C LEU A 49 -64.02 61.04 35.38
N LEU A 50 -64.47 61.77 36.41
CA LEU A 50 -65.78 62.43 36.40
C LEU A 50 -65.90 63.45 35.27
N LEU A 51 -64.83 64.20 34.98
CA LEU A 51 -64.83 65.14 33.86
C LEU A 51 -64.87 64.42 32.50
N LEU A 52 -64.05 63.38 32.33
CA LEU A 52 -63.81 62.73 31.05
C LEU A 52 -64.85 61.64 30.69
N PHE A 53 -65.35 60.89 31.68
CA PHE A 53 -66.19 59.70 31.47
C PHE A 53 -67.65 59.84 31.93
N SER A 54 -68.04 60.94 32.59
CA SER A 54 -69.42 61.16 33.01
C SER A 54 -70.33 61.64 31.86
N PHE A 55 -70.41 60.88 30.76
CA PHE A 55 -71.11 61.27 29.52
C PHE A 55 -72.60 61.58 29.69
N SER A 56 -73.23 61.11 30.78
CA SER A 56 -74.66 61.26 31.06
C SER A 56 -75.07 62.61 31.70
N LEU A 57 -74.11 63.46 32.09
CA LEU A 57 -74.39 64.77 32.69
C LEU A 57 -73.96 65.91 31.77
N ASP A 58 -74.71 67.02 31.78
CA ASP A 58 -74.29 68.25 31.12
C ASP A 58 -73.04 68.82 31.79
N ILE A 59 -72.22 69.55 31.02
CA ILE A 59 -70.91 70.07 31.45
C ILE A 59 -71.05 70.92 32.72
N GLU A 60 -72.11 71.70 32.84
CA GLU A 60 -72.40 72.54 34.01
C GLU A 60 -72.60 71.69 35.28
N GLN A 61 -73.36 70.59 35.18
CA GLN A 61 -73.61 69.68 36.30
C GLN A 61 -72.36 68.89 36.70
N ARG A 62 -71.47 68.57 35.73
CA ARG A 62 -70.16 67.95 36.03
C ARG A 62 -69.28 68.90 36.84
N ILE A 63 -69.22 70.17 36.46
CA ILE A 63 -68.44 71.18 37.16
C ILE A 63 -68.96 71.41 38.58
N GLU A 64 -70.29 71.43 38.77
CA GLU A 64 -70.89 71.55 40.10
C GLU A 64 -70.55 70.36 41.01
N LYS A 65 -70.61 69.13 40.47
CA LYS A 65 -70.20 67.93 41.21
C LYS A 65 -68.71 67.93 41.56
N ILE A 66 -67.85 68.40 40.66
CA ILE A 66 -66.41 68.54 40.95
C ILE A 66 -66.15 69.59 42.04
N LYS A 67 -66.92 70.69 42.07
CA LYS A 67 -66.82 71.72 43.12
C LYS A 67 -67.32 71.23 44.47
N ALA A 68 -68.30 70.33 44.49
CA ALA A 68 -68.84 69.74 45.71
C ALA A 68 -67.89 68.72 46.36
N LEU A 69 -66.87 68.23 45.64
CA LEU A 69 -65.90 67.29 46.21
C LEU A 69 -64.97 68.00 47.22
N PRO A 70 -64.70 67.38 48.38
CA PRO A 70 -63.84 67.97 49.39
C PRO A 70 -62.45 68.22 48.80
N SER A 71 -62.03 69.49 48.81
CA SER A 71 -60.73 69.94 48.29
C SER A 71 -59.73 70.28 49.41
N ASN A 72 -60.21 70.31 50.65
CA ASN A 72 -59.45 70.72 51.82
C ASN A 72 -59.20 69.51 52.70
N SER A 73 -57.94 69.32 53.11
CA SER A 73 -57.57 68.37 54.15
C SER A 73 -57.08 69.15 55.36
N VAL A 74 -57.45 68.70 56.55
CA VAL A 74 -56.90 69.24 57.79
C VAL A 74 -55.57 68.55 58.05
N PHE A 75 -54.48 69.31 58.00
CA PHE A 75 -53.14 68.81 58.28
C PHE A 75 -52.63 69.50 59.55
N PHE A 76 -52.30 68.73 60.59
CA PHE A 76 -51.86 69.24 61.90
C PHE A 76 -52.78 70.32 62.51
N GLY A 77 -54.10 70.17 62.38
CA GLY A 77 -55.08 71.11 62.95
C GLY A 77 -55.26 72.42 62.17
N ILE A 78 -54.53 72.62 61.06
CA ILE A 78 -54.70 73.77 60.17
C ILE A 78 -55.41 73.30 58.90
N SER A 79 -56.53 73.94 58.58
CA SER A 79 -57.24 73.72 57.31
C SER A 79 -56.49 74.44 56.21
N ILE A 80 -55.72 73.70 55.41
CA ILE A 80 -55.01 74.25 54.26
C ILE A 80 -55.96 74.19 53.05
N PRO A 81 -56.33 75.33 52.45
CA PRO A 81 -57.19 75.33 51.29
C PRO A 81 -56.49 74.67 50.09
N HIS A 82 -57.23 73.89 49.30
CA HIS A 82 -56.77 73.26 48.04
C HIS A 82 -55.65 72.22 48.16
N THR A 83 -55.52 71.56 49.30
CA THR A 83 -54.43 70.59 49.55
C THR A 83 -54.41 69.43 48.55
N HIS A 84 -55.57 68.87 48.22
CA HIS A 84 -55.66 67.74 47.28
C HIS A 84 -55.41 68.15 45.82
N THR A 85 -55.76 69.38 45.46
CA THR A 85 -55.72 69.85 44.06
C THR A 85 -54.36 70.39 43.67
N PHE A 86 -53.56 70.90 44.62
CA PHE A 86 -52.27 71.53 44.31
C PHE A 86 -51.11 70.94 45.11
N TRP A 87 -51.22 70.89 46.43
CA TRP A 87 -50.10 70.51 47.30
C TRP A 87 -49.70 69.04 47.19
N TYR A 88 -50.66 68.11 47.14
CA TYR A 88 -50.34 66.69 46.95
C TYR A 88 -49.68 66.39 45.60
N PRO A 89 -50.23 66.86 44.45
CA PRO A 89 -49.53 66.79 43.17
C PRO A 89 -48.13 67.40 43.19
N PHE A 90 -47.93 68.52 43.89
CA PHE A 90 -46.65 69.22 43.98
C PHE A 90 -45.60 68.44 44.76
N VAL A 91 -45.97 67.89 45.93
CA VAL A 91 -45.05 67.08 46.73
C VAL A 91 -44.74 65.77 46.03
N ALA A 92 -45.74 65.10 45.46
CA ALA A 92 -45.55 63.87 44.73
C ALA A 92 -44.73 64.09 43.44
N SER A 93 -44.83 65.24 42.77
CA SER A 93 -43.97 65.56 41.62
C SER A 93 -42.51 65.75 42.01
N ILE A 94 -42.21 66.36 43.17
CA ILE A 94 -40.85 66.43 43.70
C ILE A 94 -40.31 65.02 43.96
N ILE A 95 -41.11 64.16 44.59
CA ILE A 95 -40.73 62.76 44.85
C ILE A 95 -40.49 62.01 43.55
N PHE A 96 -41.33 62.19 42.53
CA PHE A 96 -41.14 61.54 41.24
C PHE A 96 -39.87 62.04 40.55
N VAL A 97 -39.61 63.34 40.48
CA VAL A 97 -38.41 63.90 39.85
C VAL A 97 -37.13 63.39 40.52
N VAL A 98 -37.12 63.33 41.85
CA VAL A 98 -35.98 62.80 42.61
C VAL A 98 -35.89 61.28 42.51
N GLY A 99 -37.03 60.58 42.42
CA GLY A 99 -37.12 59.12 42.36
C GLY A 99 -36.80 58.52 40.98
N THR A 100 -37.13 59.22 39.89
CA THR A 100 -36.88 58.77 38.51
C THR A 100 -35.43 58.33 38.26
N PRO A 101 -34.37 59.09 38.62
CA PRO A 101 -32.99 58.64 38.39
C PRO A 101 -32.66 57.33 39.10
N PHE A 102 -33.24 57.04 40.27
CA PHE A 102 -33.04 55.78 40.96
C PHE A 102 -33.73 54.60 40.25
N ILE A 103 -34.94 54.82 39.73
CA ILE A 103 -35.66 53.81 38.96
C ILE A 103 -34.89 53.50 37.67
N SER A 104 -34.41 54.53 36.97
CA SER A 104 -33.56 54.37 35.79
C SER A 104 -32.29 53.58 36.11
N TYR A 105 -31.61 53.89 37.22
CA TYR A 105 -30.43 53.15 37.66
C TYR A 105 -30.73 51.66 37.91
N VAL A 106 -31.84 51.33 38.57
CA VAL A 106 -32.24 49.93 38.80
C VAL A 106 -32.49 49.20 37.48
N VAL A 107 -33.19 49.85 36.55
CA VAL A 107 -33.44 49.28 35.21
C VAL A 107 -32.12 49.05 34.47
N ASP A 108 -31.21 50.01 34.49
CA ASP A 108 -29.90 49.88 33.84
C ASP A 108 -29.07 48.74 34.45
N VAL A 109 -29.07 48.58 35.77
CA VAL A 109 -28.38 47.48 36.45
C VAL A 109 -28.95 46.12 36.02
N ILE A 110 -30.27 45.99 35.93
CA ILE A 110 -30.92 44.76 35.48
C ILE A 110 -30.58 44.48 34.02
N GLN A 111 -30.69 45.48 33.14
CA GLN A 111 -30.40 45.32 31.71
C GLN A 111 -28.94 44.97 31.46
N ASN A 112 -28.01 45.64 32.13
CA ASN A 112 -26.57 45.36 32.04
C ASN A 112 -26.23 43.97 32.59
N GLY A 113 -26.90 43.53 33.65
CA GLY A 113 -26.75 42.16 34.19
C GLY A 113 -27.18 41.08 33.20
N VAL A 114 -28.24 41.33 32.42
CA VAL A 114 -28.69 40.39 31.38
C VAL A 114 -27.77 40.42 30.17
N LEU A 115 -27.34 41.60 29.71
CA LEU A 115 -26.45 41.76 28.57
C LEU A 115 -25.08 41.12 28.80
N THR A 116 -24.51 41.29 30.00
CA THR A 116 -23.21 40.69 30.37
C THR A 116 -23.29 39.15 30.42
N LYS A 117 -24.37 38.59 30.98
CA LYS A 117 -24.60 37.13 30.98
C LYS A 117 -24.76 36.58 29.56
N LYS A 118 -25.52 37.27 28.71
CA LYS A 118 -25.70 36.88 27.30
C LYS A 118 -24.38 36.91 26.53
N SER A 119 -23.63 38.00 26.65
CA SER A 119 -22.31 38.17 26.00
C SER A 119 -21.33 37.08 26.41
N THR A 120 -21.28 36.74 27.71
CA THR A 120 -20.41 35.67 28.23
C THR A 120 -20.80 34.30 27.66
N ASN A 121 -22.10 34.00 27.60
CA ASN A 121 -22.59 32.74 27.05
C ASN A 121 -22.31 32.64 25.53
N ASP A 122 -22.53 33.72 24.78
CA ASP A 122 -22.23 33.76 23.36
C ASP A 122 -20.73 33.60 23.08
N SER A 123 -19.87 34.19 23.92
CA SER A 123 -18.42 33.98 23.84
C SER A 123 -18.04 32.52 24.07
N LYS A 124 -18.62 31.87 25.09
CA LYS A 124 -18.38 30.44 25.36
C LYS A 124 -18.83 29.54 24.20
N ARG A 125 -19.98 29.86 23.59
CA ARG A 125 -20.48 29.15 22.41
C ARG A 125 -19.56 29.30 21.21
N LYS A 126 -19.07 30.51 20.95
CA LYS A 126 -18.09 30.76 19.89
C LYS A 126 -16.77 30.03 20.12
N GLN A 127 -16.28 30.02 21.36
CA GLN A 127 -15.07 29.28 21.72
C GLN A 127 -15.24 27.77 21.52
N SER A 128 -16.34 27.20 22.00
CA SER A 128 -16.65 25.77 21.80
C SER A 128 -16.75 25.40 20.32
N ALA A 129 -17.30 26.29 19.48
CA ALA A 129 -17.36 26.07 18.03
C ALA A 129 -15.98 26.15 17.36
N LEU A 130 -15.08 26.99 17.85
CA LEU A 130 -13.68 27.03 17.38
C LEU A 130 -12.91 25.79 17.83
N ASP A 131 -13.09 25.36 19.07
CA ASP A 131 -12.44 24.15 19.60
C ASP A 131 -12.85 22.91 18.79
N LEU A 132 -14.13 22.78 18.45
CA LEU A 132 -14.62 21.72 17.56
C LEU A 132 -13.98 21.77 16.16
N LYS A 133 -13.81 22.97 15.58
CA LYS A 133 -13.13 23.12 14.28
C LYS A 133 -11.65 22.78 14.36
N ILE A 134 -10.98 23.13 15.46
CA ILE A 134 -9.57 22.76 15.69
C ILE A 134 -9.45 21.25 15.81
N GLU A 135 -10.37 20.59 16.52
CA GLU A 135 -10.40 19.13 16.61
C GLU A 135 -10.63 18.47 15.25
N GLU A 136 -11.56 19.00 14.45
CA GLU A 136 -11.83 18.53 13.09
C GLU A 136 -10.61 18.66 12.18
N ILE A 137 -9.94 19.82 12.20
CA ILE A 137 -8.70 20.06 11.44
C ILE A 137 -7.60 19.09 11.88
N ASN A 138 -7.41 18.90 13.19
CA ASN A 138 -6.38 17.99 13.70
C ASN A 138 -6.65 16.55 13.25
N LYS A 139 -7.91 16.09 13.31
CA LYS A 139 -8.29 14.77 12.80
C LYS A 139 -8.04 14.67 11.29
N ASN A 140 -8.37 15.69 10.52
CA ASN A 140 -8.12 15.68 9.07
C ASN A 140 -6.63 15.61 8.75
N VAL A 141 -5.79 16.36 9.46
CA VAL A 141 -4.32 16.30 9.31
C VAL A 141 -3.79 14.92 9.67
N GLU A 142 -4.31 14.29 10.72
CA GLU A 142 -3.93 12.92 11.11
C GLU A 142 -4.30 11.91 10.01
N TYR A 143 -5.49 12.03 9.42
CA TYR A 143 -5.92 11.19 8.29
C TYR A 143 -5.04 11.40 7.05
N GLU A 144 -4.75 12.65 6.67
CA GLU A 144 -3.87 12.96 5.54
C GLU A 144 -2.45 12.42 5.77
N TYR A 145 -1.92 12.52 6.99
CA TYR A 145 -0.63 11.97 7.34
C TYR A 145 -0.61 10.43 7.26
N ALA A 146 -1.65 9.78 7.78
CA ALA A 146 -1.80 8.33 7.70
C ALA A 146 -1.90 7.85 6.24
N ASP A 147 -2.68 8.54 5.39
CA ASP A 147 -2.80 8.24 3.96
C ASP A 147 -1.47 8.45 3.22
N ALA A 148 -0.79 9.58 3.45
CA ALA A 148 0.51 9.86 2.86
C ALA A 148 1.55 8.79 3.23
N LYS A 149 1.54 8.34 4.50
CA LYS A 149 2.41 7.25 4.98
C LYS A 149 2.08 5.91 4.32
N ALA A 150 0.79 5.59 4.17
CA ALA A 150 0.35 4.39 3.47
C ALA A 150 0.76 4.41 1.99
N ARG A 151 0.60 5.54 1.30
CA ARG A 151 1.03 5.72 -0.10
C ARG A 151 2.54 5.57 -0.26
N LEU A 152 3.34 6.14 0.65
CA LEU A 152 4.80 6.00 0.64
C LEU A 152 5.21 4.53 0.83
N ASN A 153 4.57 3.82 1.77
CA ASN A 153 4.85 2.40 1.99
C ASN A 153 4.46 1.54 0.77
N ALA A 154 3.33 1.83 0.13
CA ALA A 154 2.93 1.18 -1.10
C ALA A 154 3.93 1.45 -2.24
N GLU A 155 4.41 2.69 -2.38
CA GLU A 155 5.43 3.04 -3.38
C GLU A 155 6.76 2.31 -3.14
N LYS A 156 7.19 2.20 -1.89
CA LYS A 156 8.38 1.41 -1.51
C LYS A 156 8.21 -0.07 -1.85
N ALA A 157 7.04 -0.65 -1.54
CA ALA A 157 6.74 -2.04 -1.87
C ALA A 157 6.74 -2.25 -3.39
N ASN A 158 6.13 -1.34 -4.16
CA ASN A 158 6.13 -1.41 -5.63
C ASN A 158 7.54 -1.31 -6.20
N LYS A 159 8.38 -0.40 -5.69
CA LYS A 159 9.79 -0.29 -6.11
C LYS A 159 10.58 -1.55 -5.78
N ALA A 160 10.36 -2.16 -4.61
CA ALA A 160 10.99 -3.43 -4.27
C ALA A 160 10.58 -4.55 -5.24
N ILE A 161 9.29 -4.65 -5.58
CA ILE A 161 8.79 -5.59 -6.59
C ILE A 161 9.44 -5.31 -7.95
N GLU A 162 9.57 -4.05 -8.37
CA GLU A 162 10.20 -3.66 -9.63
C GLU A 162 11.68 -4.12 -9.69
N TYR A 163 12.45 -3.88 -8.62
CA TYR A 163 13.83 -4.37 -8.52
C TYR A 163 13.91 -5.90 -8.58
N ASP A 164 13.06 -6.60 -7.83
CA ASP A 164 13.02 -8.07 -7.82
C ASP A 164 12.63 -8.62 -9.21
N THR A 165 11.71 -7.97 -9.92
CA THR A 165 11.33 -8.38 -11.29
C THR A 165 12.47 -8.16 -12.29
N SER A 166 13.24 -7.08 -12.14
CA SER A 166 14.41 -6.82 -12.98
C SER A 166 15.52 -7.85 -12.75
N ASP A 167 15.81 -8.20 -11.49
CA ASP A 167 16.79 -9.24 -11.14
C ASP A 167 16.33 -10.62 -11.66
N LEU A 168 15.03 -10.90 -11.59
CA LEU A 168 14.47 -12.13 -12.14
C LEU A 168 14.55 -12.19 -13.67
N GLU A 169 14.34 -11.07 -14.36
CA GLU A 169 14.49 -10.96 -15.81
C GLU A 169 15.96 -11.17 -16.23
N GLU A 170 16.92 -10.59 -15.50
CA GLU A 170 18.35 -10.82 -15.75
C GLU A 170 18.72 -12.30 -15.58
N LYS A 171 18.24 -12.94 -14.49
CA LYS A 171 18.43 -14.38 -14.25
C LYS A 171 17.80 -15.23 -15.36
N TYR A 172 16.61 -14.88 -15.82
CA TYR A 172 15.94 -15.57 -16.92
C TYR A 172 16.73 -15.45 -18.23
N ASN A 173 17.18 -14.24 -18.57
CA ASN A 173 18.00 -14.00 -19.77
C ASN A 173 19.33 -14.75 -19.71
N SER A 174 20.00 -14.75 -18.55
CA SER A 174 21.22 -15.54 -18.30
C SER A 174 20.98 -17.04 -18.47
N ALA A 175 19.89 -17.57 -17.92
CA ALA A 175 19.51 -18.97 -18.07
C ALA A 175 19.20 -19.32 -19.53
N GLN A 176 18.56 -18.43 -20.28
CA GLN A 176 18.28 -18.63 -21.70
C GLN A 176 19.58 -18.69 -22.53
N VAL A 177 20.56 -17.83 -22.24
CA VAL A 177 21.88 -17.88 -22.89
C VAL A 177 22.58 -19.21 -22.59
N LYS A 178 22.64 -19.63 -21.31
CA LYS A 178 23.21 -20.92 -20.93
C LYS A 178 22.52 -22.11 -21.62
N LEU A 179 21.20 -22.07 -21.78
CA LEU A 179 20.45 -23.09 -22.52
C LEU A 179 20.86 -23.15 -23.99
N ARG A 180 21.06 -22.00 -24.63
CA ARG A 180 21.56 -21.95 -26.02
C ARG A 180 22.96 -22.56 -26.11
N ASP A 181 23.86 -22.21 -25.20
CA ASP A 181 25.24 -22.72 -25.18
C ASP A 181 25.28 -24.24 -24.98
N VAL A 182 24.49 -24.76 -24.03
CA VAL A 182 24.35 -26.21 -23.81
C VAL A 182 23.80 -26.90 -25.06
N ASN A 183 22.83 -26.31 -25.76
CA ASN A 183 22.27 -26.89 -26.97
C ASN A 183 23.30 -26.92 -28.12
N VAL A 184 24.16 -25.90 -28.23
CA VAL A 184 25.28 -25.90 -29.18
C VAL A 184 26.27 -27.03 -28.83
N LEU A 185 26.64 -27.18 -27.56
CA LEU A 185 27.52 -28.26 -27.11
C LEU A 185 26.93 -29.65 -27.34
N ILE A 186 25.62 -29.83 -27.14
CA ILE A 186 24.92 -31.09 -27.44
C ILE A 186 25.04 -31.43 -28.93
N LYS A 187 24.80 -30.45 -29.83
CA LYS A 187 24.93 -30.65 -31.27
C LYS A 187 26.36 -30.98 -31.68
N GLU A 188 27.35 -30.32 -31.09
CA GLU A 188 28.76 -30.62 -31.34
C GLU A 188 29.10 -32.07 -30.92
N LYS A 189 28.65 -32.47 -29.73
CA LYS A 189 28.85 -33.85 -29.24
C LYS A 189 28.10 -34.91 -30.04
N GLU A 190 26.95 -34.58 -30.59
CA GLU A 190 26.23 -35.45 -31.52
C GLU A 190 27.01 -35.67 -32.82
N ILE A 191 27.59 -34.61 -33.39
CA ILE A 191 28.46 -34.69 -34.57
C ILE A 191 29.71 -35.52 -34.27
N GLU A 192 30.38 -35.28 -33.14
CA GLU A 192 31.53 -36.09 -32.71
C GLU A 192 31.17 -37.57 -32.57
N ALA A 193 30.04 -37.87 -31.90
CA ALA A 193 29.58 -39.24 -31.72
C ALA A 193 29.27 -39.92 -33.06
N GLN A 194 28.68 -39.19 -34.01
CA GLN A 194 28.39 -39.69 -35.36
C GLN A 194 29.68 -39.95 -36.15
N ALA A 195 30.69 -39.08 -36.04
CA ALA A 195 31.99 -39.26 -36.66
C ALA A 195 32.71 -40.49 -36.09
N VAL A 196 32.67 -40.67 -34.77
CA VAL A 196 33.22 -41.86 -34.09
C VAL A 196 32.49 -43.13 -34.53
N ALA A 197 31.15 -43.12 -34.59
CA ALA A 197 30.37 -44.26 -35.06
C ALA A 197 30.70 -44.64 -36.52
N SER A 198 30.87 -43.66 -37.39
CA SER A 198 31.27 -43.86 -38.79
C SER A 198 32.68 -44.45 -38.90
N SER A 199 33.62 -43.93 -38.11
CA SER A 199 34.99 -44.45 -38.00
C SER A 199 35.01 -45.91 -37.51
N TYR A 200 34.22 -46.21 -36.47
CA TYR A 200 34.06 -47.57 -35.95
C TYR A 200 33.51 -48.52 -37.01
N HIS A 201 32.51 -48.09 -37.78
CA HIS A 201 31.92 -48.92 -38.82
C HIS A 201 32.92 -49.22 -39.95
N ASN A 202 33.74 -48.23 -40.33
CA ASN A 202 34.82 -48.37 -41.30
C ASN A 202 35.92 -49.31 -40.80
N ALA A 203 36.31 -49.20 -39.52
CA ALA A 203 37.26 -50.11 -38.90
C ALA A 203 36.72 -51.54 -38.88
N MET A 204 35.45 -51.73 -38.53
CA MET A 204 34.79 -53.04 -38.52
C MET A 204 34.73 -53.67 -39.93
N ASN A 205 34.45 -52.87 -40.96
CA ASN A 205 34.48 -53.32 -42.36
C ASN A 205 35.89 -53.73 -42.79
N SER A 206 36.91 -52.96 -42.41
CA SER A 206 38.31 -53.28 -42.68
C SER A 206 38.72 -54.58 -41.97
N MET A 207 38.30 -54.75 -40.71
CA MET A 207 38.56 -55.96 -39.93
C MET A 207 37.87 -57.20 -40.54
N SER A 208 36.65 -57.05 -41.05
CA SER A 208 35.94 -58.10 -41.81
C SER A 208 36.69 -58.48 -43.10
N LYS A 209 37.24 -57.50 -43.82
CA LYS A 209 38.05 -57.75 -45.03
C LYS A 209 39.34 -58.49 -44.68
N ILE A 210 40.08 -58.03 -43.66
CA ILE A 210 41.29 -58.70 -43.16
C ILE A 210 40.97 -60.13 -42.74
N ARG A 211 39.84 -60.36 -42.05
CA ARG A 211 39.42 -61.71 -41.65
C ARG A 211 39.19 -62.63 -42.84
N LYS A 212 38.54 -62.14 -43.92
CA LYS A 212 38.36 -62.91 -45.16
C LYS A 212 39.70 -63.21 -45.86
N GLU A 213 40.61 -62.24 -45.90
CA GLU A 213 41.96 -62.43 -46.44
C GLU A 213 42.74 -63.47 -45.64
N LEU A 214 42.63 -63.43 -44.30
CA LEU A 214 43.24 -64.40 -43.40
C LEU A 214 42.68 -65.81 -43.62
N ASP A 215 41.36 -65.97 -43.70
CA ASP A 215 40.70 -67.27 -43.98
C ASP A 215 41.12 -67.82 -45.36
N SER A 216 41.31 -66.95 -46.36
CA SER A 216 41.82 -67.36 -47.68
C SER A 216 43.28 -67.83 -47.61
N LYS A 217 44.12 -67.11 -46.86
CA LYS A 217 45.53 -67.49 -46.66
C LYS A 217 45.69 -68.77 -45.85
N GLU A 218 44.81 -69.00 -44.87
CA GLU A 218 44.77 -70.25 -44.13
C GLU A 218 44.47 -71.43 -45.05
N LYS A 219 43.48 -71.30 -45.95
CA LYS A 219 43.18 -72.33 -46.97
C LYS A 219 44.35 -72.58 -47.92
N GLU A 220 45.01 -71.52 -48.40
CA GLU A 220 46.22 -71.64 -49.24
C GLU A 220 47.33 -72.41 -48.50
N LEU A 221 47.57 -72.09 -47.23
CA LEU A 221 48.55 -72.80 -46.39
C LEU A 221 48.17 -74.27 -46.19
N MET A 222 46.89 -74.58 -45.96
CA MET A 222 46.42 -75.96 -45.86
C MET A 222 46.65 -76.75 -47.16
N ASP A 223 46.37 -76.16 -48.33
CA ASP A 223 46.66 -76.77 -49.63
C ASP A 223 48.16 -76.97 -49.87
N LEU A 224 48.97 -75.97 -49.54
CA LEU A 224 50.43 -76.07 -49.64
C LEU A 224 50.98 -77.16 -48.72
N ASN A 225 50.47 -77.25 -47.49
CA ASN A 225 50.85 -78.29 -46.53
C ASN A 225 50.43 -79.68 -47.03
N ALA A 226 49.24 -79.83 -47.61
CA ALA A 226 48.80 -81.07 -48.23
C ALA A 226 49.73 -81.49 -49.40
N LYS A 227 50.19 -80.53 -50.22
CA LYS A 227 51.19 -80.77 -51.28
C LYS A 227 52.56 -81.18 -50.72
N ILE A 228 53.02 -80.55 -49.63
CA ILE A 228 54.25 -80.94 -48.94
C ILE A 228 54.16 -82.38 -48.44
N ILE A 229 53.07 -82.74 -47.76
CA ILE A 229 52.83 -84.12 -47.29
C ILE A 229 52.82 -85.10 -48.48
N ALA A 230 52.15 -84.75 -49.58
CA ALA A 230 52.13 -85.59 -50.78
C ALA A 230 53.53 -85.77 -51.40
N ASN A 231 54.33 -84.70 -51.45
CA ASN A 231 55.71 -84.75 -51.95
C ASN A 231 56.62 -85.53 -50.99
N GLN A 232 56.43 -85.42 -49.69
CA GLN A 232 57.15 -86.19 -48.68
C GLN A 232 56.87 -87.68 -48.86
N ASN A 233 55.60 -88.07 -49.02
CA ASN A 233 55.21 -89.45 -49.30
C ASN A 233 55.84 -89.98 -50.61
N LYS A 234 55.93 -89.14 -51.65
CA LYS A 234 56.65 -89.49 -52.89
C LYS A 234 58.14 -89.69 -52.63
N LEU A 235 58.78 -88.80 -51.89
CA LEU A 235 60.20 -88.90 -51.54
C LEU A 235 60.48 -90.18 -50.74
N ASP A 236 59.62 -90.52 -49.78
CA ASP A 236 59.71 -91.74 -48.99
C ASP A 236 59.54 -92.98 -49.88
N SER A 237 58.63 -92.96 -50.86
CA SER A 237 58.47 -94.05 -51.83
C SER A 237 59.70 -94.24 -52.72
N ILE A 238 60.36 -93.14 -53.12
CA ILE A 238 61.62 -93.16 -53.88
C ILE A 238 62.76 -93.70 -53.01
N ASN A 239 62.89 -93.22 -51.76
CA ASN A 239 63.89 -93.73 -50.81
C ASN A 239 63.70 -95.22 -50.53
N GLN A 240 62.47 -95.69 -50.39
CA GLN A 240 62.18 -97.13 -50.30
C GLN A 240 62.57 -97.87 -51.58
N GLY A 241 62.33 -97.29 -52.76
CA GLY A 241 62.78 -97.82 -54.04
C GLY A 241 64.32 -97.93 -54.15
N ILE A 242 65.04 -96.91 -53.68
CA ILE A 242 66.51 -96.91 -53.60
C ILE A 242 66.98 -97.98 -52.60
N SER A 243 66.33 -98.11 -51.44
CA SER A 243 66.66 -99.14 -50.44
C SER A 243 66.47 -100.57 -50.96
N LYS A 244 65.55 -100.80 -51.92
CA LYS A 244 65.33 -102.10 -52.57
C LYS A 244 66.33 -102.42 -53.68
N ASN A 245 67.05 -101.43 -54.21
CA ASN A 245 68.03 -101.58 -55.30
C ASN A 245 69.49 -101.40 -54.86
N THR A 246 69.76 -101.31 -53.56
CA THR A 246 71.12 -101.16 -53.04
C THR A 246 71.61 -102.49 -52.46
N LEU A 247 72.65 -103.04 -53.11
CA LEU A 247 73.41 -104.22 -52.68
C LEU A 247 73.95 -104.08 -51.24
N PRO A 248 74.07 -105.19 -50.48
CA PRO A 248 74.54 -105.17 -49.11
C PRO A 248 76.05 -104.90 -49.08
N PHE A 249 76.45 -103.63 -48.91
CA PHE A 249 77.82 -103.30 -48.55
C PHE A 249 77.97 -103.25 -47.03
N ALA A 250 78.76 -104.21 -46.55
CA ALA A 250 79.19 -104.35 -45.17
C ALA A 250 80.21 -103.26 -44.77
N ARG A 251 80.03 -102.74 -43.53
CA ARG A 251 81.01 -102.28 -42.50
C ARG A 251 82.24 -101.44 -42.91
N PRO A 252 82.66 -100.43 -42.10
CA PRO A 252 83.25 -100.74 -40.79
C PRO A 252 82.98 -99.74 -39.64
N THR A 253 83.37 -100.23 -38.46
CA THR A 253 83.52 -99.62 -37.14
C THR A 253 84.76 -98.70 -37.03
N LEU A 254 84.63 -97.57 -36.34
CA LEU A 254 85.61 -96.75 -35.54
C LEU A 254 85.13 -95.28 -35.62
N GLY A 255 85.11 -94.42 -34.61
CA GLY A 255 85.53 -94.44 -33.22
C GLY A 255 85.42 -93.00 -32.67
N SER A 256 84.84 -92.89 -31.47
CA SER A 256 85.06 -91.92 -30.38
C SER A 256 85.07 -90.38 -30.61
N ASN A 257 84.20 -89.74 -29.81
CA ASN A 257 84.36 -88.46 -29.05
C ASN A 257 84.31 -87.14 -29.86
N GLY A 258 83.54 -86.10 -29.51
CA GLY A 258 82.61 -85.84 -28.41
C GLY A 258 82.06 -84.40 -28.50
N PHE A 259 81.27 -83.98 -27.50
CA PHE A 259 80.78 -82.61 -27.21
C PHE A 259 79.57 -82.09 -28.02
N GLN A 260 78.34 -82.30 -27.55
CA GLN A 260 77.53 -81.47 -26.60
C GLN A 260 76.82 -80.24 -27.23
N GLY A 261 75.49 -80.33 -27.24
CA GLY A 261 74.61 -79.22 -26.84
C GLY A 261 73.89 -78.46 -27.97
N LEU A 262 72.67 -78.86 -28.32
CA LEU A 262 71.45 -78.35 -27.69
C LEU A 262 70.22 -79.03 -28.33
N GLY A 263 69.39 -79.60 -27.46
CA GLY A 263 68.30 -80.50 -27.81
C GLY A 263 67.14 -79.85 -28.54
N LEU A 264 66.85 -80.38 -29.71
CA LEU A 264 65.48 -80.56 -30.19
C LEU A 264 64.97 -81.88 -29.62
N SER A 265 64.20 -81.81 -28.54
CA SER A 265 63.32 -82.89 -28.11
C SER A 265 61.98 -82.75 -28.80
N SER A 266 61.68 -83.79 -29.55
CA SER A 266 60.43 -84.12 -30.20
C SER A 266 59.28 -84.35 -29.22
N ALA A 267 58.08 -84.24 -29.82
CA ALA A 267 56.97 -85.17 -29.67
C ALA A 267 55.90 -84.91 -28.60
N ASN A 268 54.69 -85.07 -29.13
CA ASN A 268 53.56 -85.78 -28.55
C ASN A 268 52.63 -85.05 -27.57
N SER A 269 51.51 -84.69 -28.18
CA SER A 269 50.20 -85.31 -27.91
C SER A 269 49.34 -84.67 -26.83
N THR A 270 48.05 -84.93 -27.02
CA THR A 270 46.94 -84.77 -26.08
C THR A 270 46.33 -83.39 -25.93
N LEU A 271 45.27 -83.22 -26.72
CA LEU A 271 44.01 -82.63 -26.30
C LEU A 271 43.74 -82.95 -24.80
N SER A 272 43.72 -81.93 -23.95
CA SER A 272 43.00 -82.00 -22.67
C SER A 272 42.40 -80.64 -22.39
N GLY A 273 41.08 -80.57 -22.47
CA GLY A 273 40.32 -79.43 -22.01
C GLY A 273 40.46 -79.30 -20.50
N LYS A 274 40.95 -78.13 -20.06
CA LYS A 274 40.61 -77.40 -18.83
C LYS A 274 41.73 -76.39 -18.58
N ASN A 275 41.48 -75.14 -18.95
CA ASN A 275 41.86 -73.95 -18.18
C ASN A 275 41.19 -72.71 -18.79
N LEU A 276 39.90 -72.60 -18.48
CA LEU A 276 39.31 -71.33 -18.08
C LEU A 276 40.17 -70.75 -16.95
N ALA A 277 40.95 -69.71 -17.22
CA ALA A 277 41.21 -68.60 -16.30
C ALA A 277 42.20 -67.60 -16.88
N LYS A 278 41.77 -66.33 -16.87
CA LYS A 278 42.61 -65.12 -16.83
C LYS A 278 43.39 -64.76 -18.09
N LEU A 279 42.65 -64.37 -19.13
CA LEU A 279 43.07 -63.22 -19.94
C LEU A 279 42.79 -61.95 -19.12
N ASN A 280 43.86 -61.40 -18.58
CA ASN A 280 43.88 -60.17 -17.79
C ASN A 280 43.55 -58.97 -18.70
N TRP A 281 42.28 -58.56 -18.75
CA TRP A 281 41.83 -57.28 -19.29
C TRP A 281 42.05 -56.15 -18.26
N GLY A 282 43.24 -56.11 -17.66
CA GLY A 282 43.56 -55.26 -16.52
C GLY A 282 44.45 -54.09 -16.88
N GLN A 283 43.82 -52.91 -16.94
CA GLN A 283 44.38 -51.56 -16.78
C GLN A 283 45.26 -51.01 -17.92
N GLY A 284 44.76 -49.96 -18.57
CA GLY A 284 45.60 -49.05 -19.34
C GLY A 284 45.05 -48.54 -20.67
N ILE A 285 43.74 -48.38 -20.84
CA ILE A 285 43.21 -47.50 -21.90
C ILE A 285 42.60 -46.30 -21.21
N ASN A 286 43.39 -45.24 -21.15
CA ASN A 286 42.99 -43.93 -20.68
C ASN A 286 42.03 -43.36 -21.72
N TRP A 287 40.73 -43.41 -21.43
CA TRP A 287 39.72 -42.72 -22.23
C TRP A 287 39.96 -41.21 -22.17
N PRO A 288 39.77 -40.46 -23.26
CA PRO A 288 39.97 -39.03 -23.22
C PRO A 288 38.88 -38.38 -22.35
N ASN A 289 39.28 -37.88 -21.18
CA ASN A 289 38.73 -36.70 -20.51
C ASN A 289 37.19 -36.56 -20.52
N LEU A 290 36.48 -37.49 -19.88
CA LEU A 290 35.19 -37.18 -19.27
C LEU A 290 35.47 -36.41 -17.97
N ASN A 291 35.61 -35.09 -18.12
CA ASN A 291 35.76 -34.18 -17.00
C ASN A 291 34.51 -34.29 -16.11
N SER A 292 34.68 -34.76 -14.87
CA SER A 292 33.62 -34.89 -13.87
C SER A 292 32.97 -33.57 -13.47
N ALA A 293 33.49 -32.44 -13.96
CA ALA A 293 32.95 -31.10 -13.77
C ALA A 293 31.56 -30.91 -14.42
N SER A 294 31.24 -31.61 -15.51
CA SER A 294 29.94 -31.44 -16.21
C SER A 294 28.76 -32.10 -15.48
N LEU A 295 29.02 -33.12 -14.65
CA LEU A 295 27.97 -33.77 -13.84
C LEU A 295 27.68 -33.00 -12.53
N GLN A 296 28.66 -32.30 -11.97
CA GLN A 296 28.42 -31.38 -10.85
C GLN A 296 27.53 -30.20 -11.27
N THR A 297 27.68 -29.71 -12.50
CA THR A 297 26.88 -28.57 -12.99
C THR A 297 25.38 -28.89 -13.09
N VAL A 298 25.01 -30.14 -13.39
CA VAL A 298 23.59 -30.56 -13.47
C VAL A 298 22.97 -30.75 -12.07
N SER A 299 23.76 -31.21 -11.10
CA SER A 299 23.36 -31.30 -9.68
C SER A 299 23.16 -29.91 -9.05
N ASP A 300 24.00 -28.95 -9.41
CA ASP A 300 23.93 -27.58 -8.88
C ASP A 300 22.75 -26.78 -9.48
N ILE A 301 22.34 -27.09 -10.72
CA ILE A 301 21.13 -26.49 -11.33
C ILE A 301 19.85 -27.08 -10.71
N ALA A 302 19.84 -28.37 -10.36
CA ALA A 302 18.67 -29.01 -9.74
C ALA A 302 18.45 -28.59 -8.27
N SER A 303 19.51 -28.21 -7.55
CA SER A 303 19.43 -27.75 -6.16
C SER A 303 19.05 -26.26 -6.02
N GLY A 304 19.19 -25.46 -7.09
CA GLY A 304 18.80 -24.04 -7.11
C GLY A 304 17.30 -23.77 -7.34
N LEU A 305 16.49 -24.79 -7.64
CA LEU A 305 15.06 -24.64 -7.98
C LEU A 305 14.10 -24.93 -6.81
N ASN A 306 14.60 -25.24 -5.61
CA ASN A 306 13.77 -25.44 -4.42
C ASN A 306 13.99 -24.32 -3.39
N SER A 307 13.07 -23.36 -3.36
CA SER A 307 12.44 -22.73 -2.18
C SER A 307 12.07 -21.25 -2.41
N VAL A 308 11.09 -21.00 -3.30
CA VAL A 308 10.22 -19.82 -3.11
C VAL A 308 9.22 -20.21 -2.03
N SER A 309 9.62 -19.99 -0.78
CA SER A 309 8.76 -20.07 0.38
C SER A 309 7.71 -18.95 0.29
N HIS A 310 6.49 -19.29 -0.09
CA HIS A 310 5.32 -18.42 0.08
C HIS A 310 5.10 -18.21 1.59
N ASN A 311 5.59 -17.09 2.12
CA ASN A 311 5.29 -16.66 3.47
C ASN A 311 3.91 -15.99 3.46
N SER A 312 2.86 -16.79 3.61
CA SER A 312 1.51 -16.31 3.87
C SER A 312 1.40 -15.91 5.33
N ASN A 313 1.71 -14.65 5.64
CA ASN A 313 1.31 -14.05 6.90
C ASN A 313 -0.19 -13.72 6.85
N ASP A 314 -1.00 -14.71 7.22
CA ASP A 314 -2.35 -14.51 7.73
C ASP A 314 -2.24 -13.86 9.12
N GLU A 315 -2.26 -12.53 9.16
CA GLU A 315 -2.43 -11.78 10.41
C GLU A 315 -3.92 -11.61 10.69
N LYS A 316 -4.51 -12.67 11.28
CA LYS A 316 -5.77 -12.59 12.01
C LYS A 316 -5.49 -12.18 13.45
N ASN A 317 -6.32 -11.24 13.91
CA ASN A 317 -6.64 -10.86 15.30
C ASN A 317 -5.72 -9.84 15.98
N ASN A 318 -6.22 -8.61 16.15
CA ASN A 318 -6.77 -8.18 17.44
C ASN A 318 -7.40 -6.78 17.40
N LYS A 319 -8.64 -6.71 17.91
CA LYS A 319 -9.39 -5.57 18.47
C LYS A 319 -9.84 -4.43 17.55
#